data_AF-A0A9E3REV8-F1
#
_entry.id   AF-A0A9E3REV8-F1
#
_cell.length_a   1.000
_cell.length_b   1.000
_cell.length_c   1.000
_cell.angle_alpha   90.00
_cell.angle_beta   90.00
_cell.angle_gamma   90.00
#
_symmetry.space_group_name_H-M   'P 1'
#
loop_
_entity.id
_entity.type
_entity.pdbx_description
1 polymer ?
#
loop_
_entity_poly.entity_id
_entity_poly.type
_entity_poly.pdbx_seq_one_letter_code
_entity_poly.pdbx_strand_id
1 'polypeptide(L)'
;MNELFIQSVFSKMAEQRPSLQKYLVADEEEDLIDHRILGDLLIKSFPWPIGVELRRLFSGTLQRPDRGRLDQIFKTIERTMQFISYVLVSQCWEEKRLRSIPLSGEFTDQFQRRIETTTLGSFSWLIRTISGIFRAAGTHHFMTEMDEVLDKKFFQLLDFWAPERNDIGHYQINLTQDEVEKRCVEYEEKLSHILQHLTFLSKYKLVTTREIMVRKAKHKEAAFQHHMDLLNSSDSDFKATEISYHQFADSNAVLIMKDFKEPNEFLNLSPLVIDTRPEVIDQKSKFMLKKDIFLFTKFQNERLHYIGTEVTEKVDLTMLSFYPDLMDQFREMTNTLTNLSDVHSHAT
;
A
#
# COMPACT_ATOMS: atom_id res chain seq x y z
N MET A 1 25.36 -5.07 -4.81
CA MET A 1 24.18 -4.23 -5.09
C MET A 1 23.18 -4.37 -3.96
N ASN A 2 22.50 -5.53 -3.86
CA ASN A 2 21.52 -5.80 -2.81
C ASN A 2 22.03 -5.56 -1.38
N GLU A 3 23.28 -5.93 -1.06
CA GLU A 3 23.84 -5.75 0.29
C GLU A 3 23.86 -4.28 0.73
N LEU A 4 24.43 -3.38 -0.10
CA LEU A 4 24.46 -1.94 0.18
C LEU A 4 23.05 -1.36 0.26
N PHE A 5 22.15 -1.77 -0.64
CA PHE A 5 20.75 -1.35 -0.61
C PHE A 5 20.08 -1.76 0.71
N ILE A 6 20.16 -3.05 1.07
CA ILE A 6 19.55 -3.62 2.28
C ILE A 6 20.11 -2.92 3.51
N GLN A 7 21.44 -2.82 3.62
CA GLN A 7 22.11 -2.20 4.76
C GLN A 7 21.70 -0.73 4.92
N SER A 8 21.63 0.00 3.81
CA SER A 8 21.30 1.43 3.79
C SER A 8 19.87 1.71 4.24
N VAL A 9 18.88 0.97 3.71
CA VAL A 9 17.47 1.12 4.12
C VAL A 9 17.26 0.58 5.55
N PHE A 10 17.88 -0.56 5.90
CA PHE A 10 17.71 -1.16 7.22
C PHE A 10 18.31 -0.29 8.33
N SER A 11 19.46 0.34 8.10
CA SER A 11 20.07 1.28 9.05
C SER A 11 19.13 2.43 9.36
N LYS A 12 18.49 3.01 8.32
CA LYS A 12 17.50 4.07 8.51
C LYS A 12 16.25 3.58 9.27
N MET A 13 15.83 2.34 9.02
CA MET A 13 14.73 1.72 9.73
C MET A 13 15.04 1.46 11.21
N ALA A 14 16.28 1.11 11.54
CA ALA A 14 16.72 0.90 12.92
C ALA A 14 16.76 2.20 13.74
N GLU A 15 16.95 3.37 13.11
CA GLU A 15 16.76 4.67 13.76
C GLU A 15 15.30 4.88 14.22
N GLN A 16 14.34 4.39 13.43
CA GLN A 16 12.89 4.51 13.70
C GLN A 16 12.37 3.42 14.64
N ARG A 17 13.05 2.28 14.71
CA ARG A 17 12.71 1.14 15.57
C ARG A 17 13.96 0.64 16.31
N PRO A 18 14.25 1.16 17.52
CA PRO A 18 15.46 0.81 18.28
C PRO A 18 15.64 -0.69 18.52
N SER A 19 14.55 -1.46 18.59
CA SER A 19 14.61 -2.92 18.74
C SER A 19 15.30 -3.64 17.57
N LEU A 20 15.49 -2.98 16.42
CA LEU A 20 16.20 -3.50 15.26
C LEU A 20 17.71 -3.22 15.31
N GLN A 21 18.19 -2.31 16.17
CA GLN A 21 19.62 -1.95 16.24
C GLN A 21 20.52 -3.14 16.60
N LYS A 22 20.00 -4.10 17.38
CA LYS A 22 20.71 -5.33 17.74
C LYS A 22 21.14 -6.18 16.53
N TYR A 23 20.50 -6.02 15.37
CA TYR A 23 20.88 -6.74 14.15
C TYR A 23 21.97 -6.03 13.33
N LEU A 24 22.36 -4.82 13.73
CA LEU A 24 23.44 -4.04 13.11
C LEU A 24 24.77 -4.16 13.87
N VAL A 25 24.76 -4.79 15.04
CA VAL A 25 25.97 -5.06 15.82
C VAL A 25 26.54 -6.39 15.33
N ALA A 26 27.78 -6.39 14.83
CA ALA A 26 28.51 -7.62 14.57
C ALA A 26 28.87 -8.26 15.92
N ASP A 27 28.63 -9.57 16.06
CA ASP A 27 29.02 -10.30 17.27
C ASP A 27 30.56 -10.32 17.36
N GLU A 28 31.15 -10.18 18.55
CA GLU A 28 32.61 -10.11 18.72
C GLU A 28 33.34 -11.39 18.24
N GLU A 29 32.59 -12.48 17.97
CA GLU A 29 33.09 -13.76 17.43
C GLU A 29 32.78 -13.97 15.93
N GLU A 30 31.81 -13.23 15.35
CA GLU A 30 31.42 -13.30 13.93
C GLU A 30 31.53 -11.90 13.29
N ASP A 31 32.69 -11.61 12.70
CA ASP A 31 33.05 -10.31 12.10
C ASP A 31 32.17 -9.85 10.90
N LEU A 32 31.05 -10.52 10.58
CA LEU A 32 30.25 -10.25 9.39
C LEU A 32 28.74 -10.24 9.66
N ILE A 33 28.11 -9.09 9.37
CA ILE A 33 26.64 -8.94 9.38
C ILE A 33 26.02 -9.81 8.28
N ASP A 34 25.09 -10.71 8.65
CA ASP A 34 24.33 -11.50 7.67
C ASP A 34 23.23 -10.64 7.00
N HIS A 35 23.54 -10.17 5.78
CA HIS A 35 22.63 -9.37 4.96
C HIS A 35 21.36 -10.11 4.55
N ARG A 36 21.33 -11.45 4.61
CA ARG A 36 20.12 -12.23 4.31
C ARG A 36 19.09 -12.06 5.43
N ILE A 37 19.55 -12.07 6.68
CA ILE A 37 18.71 -11.81 7.85
C ILE A 37 18.17 -10.38 7.79
N LEU A 38 19.04 -9.41 7.48
CA LEU A 38 18.60 -8.01 7.31
C LEU A 38 17.58 -7.86 6.18
N GLY A 39 17.80 -8.51 5.04
CA GLY A 39 16.88 -8.49 3.90
C GLY A 39 15.50 -9.06 4.24
N ASP A 40 15.46 -10.19 4.94
CA ASP A 40 14.20 -10.81 5.41
C ASP A 40 13.45 -9.92 6.42
N LEU A 41 14.16 -9.36 7.40
CA LEU A 41 13.58 -8.43 8.35
C LEU A 41 13.08 -7.15 7.68
N LEU A 42 13.78 -6.66 6.66
CA LEU A 42 13.37 -5.50 5.87
C LEU A 42 12.05 -5.79 5.13
N ILE A 43 11.96 -6.93 4.44
CA ILE A 43 10.75 -7.40 3.75
C ILE A 43 9.56 -7.47 4.73
N LYS A 44 9.75 -8.10 5.89
CA LYS A 44 8.73 -8.25 6.95
C LYS A 44 8.33 -6.94 7.62
N SER A 45 9.16 -5.91 7.51
CA SER A 45 8.89 -4.64 8.16
C SER A 45 8.00 -3.73 7.31
N PHE A 46 8.04 -3.85 5.98
CA PHE A 46 7.15 -3.09 5.11
C PHE A 46 5.76 -3.74 4.97
N PRO A 47 4.72 -2.95 4.63
CA PRO A 47 3.40 -3.48 4.24
C PRO A 47 3.52 -4.49 3.09
N TRP A 48 2.68 -5.54 3.10
CA TRP A 48 2.75 -6.65 2.14
C TRP A 48 2.95 -6.25 0.67
N PRO A 49 2.20 -5.28 0.08
CA PRO A 49 2.41 -4.88 -1.31
C PRO A 49 3.83 -4.42 -1.64
N ILE A 50 4.54 -3.85 -0.67
CA ILE A 50 5.93 -3.38 -0.81
C ILE A 50 6.89 -4.54 -0.51
N GLY A 51 6.63 -5.29 0.57
CA GLY A 51 7.44 -6.44 0.97
C GLY A 51 7.57 -7.50 -0.13
N VAL A 52 6.49 -7.81 -0.85
CA VAL A 52 6.50 -8.76 -1.97
C VAL A 52 7.48 -8.33 -3.08
N GLU A 53 7.48 -7.04 -3.45
CA GLU A 53 8.37 -6.55 -4.50
C GLU A 53 9.84 -6.47 -4.04
N LEU A 54 10.08 -6.17 -2.76
CA LEU A 54 11.42 -6.27 -2.16
C LEU A 54 11.94 -7.70 -2.17
N ARG A 55 11.09 -8.68 -1.80
CA ARG A 55 11.42 -10.10 -1.85
C ARG A 55 11.78 -10.56 -3.26
N ARG A 56 11.05 -10.09 -4.28
CA ARG A 56 11.40 -10.34 -5.69
C ARG A 56 12.74 -9.68 -6.04
N LEU A 57 12.94 -8.41 -5.69
CA LEU A 57 14.18 -7.67 -5.98
C LEU A 57 15.43 -8.31 -5.35
N PHE A 58 15.30 -8.88 -4.16
CA PHE A 58 16.39 -9.55 -3.44
C PHE A 58 16.58 -11.01 -3.84
N SER A 59 15.71 -11.56 -4.69
CA SER A 59 15.81 -12.94 -5.16
C SER A 59 17.14 -13.20 -5.90
N GLY A 60 17.63 -14.44 -5.83
CA GLY A 60 18.84 -14.85 -6.52
C GLY A 60 18.78 -14.67 -8.05
N THR A 61 17.58 -14.69 -8.62
CA THR A 61 17.35 -14.52 -10.07
C THR A 61 17.56 -13.10 -10.56
N LEU A 62 17.48 -12.09 -9.69
CA LEU A 62 17.61 -10.67 -10.07
C LEU A 62 18.92 -10.04 -9.59
N GLN A 63 19.94 -10.84 -9.28
CA GLN A 63 21.24 -10.32 -8.80
C GLN A 63 22.02 -9.57 -9.89
N ARG A 64 21.80 -9.91 -11.16
CA ARG A 64 22.48 -9.27 -12.28
C ARG A 64 21.77 -7.95 -12.66
N PRO A 65 22.52 -6.89 -12.98
CA PRO A 65 21.97 -5.61 -13.42
C PRO A 65 21.46 -5.69 -14.87
N ASP A 66 20.44 -6.51 -15.10
CA ASP A 66 19.81 -6.70 -16.41
C ASP A 66 18.44 -6.03 -16.51
N ARG A 67 17.77 -6.22 -17.66
CA ARG A 67 16.46 -5.62 -17.91
C ARG A 67 15.42 -6.10 -16.90
N GLY A 68 15.50 -7.35 -16.46
CA GLY A 68 14.59 -7.91 -15.46
C GLY A 68 14.73 -7.21 -14.12
N ARG A 69 15.97 -6.97 -13.67
CA ARG A 69 16.22 -6.19 -12.45
C ARG A 69 15.72 -4.75 -12.58
N LEU A 70 16.00 -4.09 -13.70
CA LEU A 70 15.53 -2.73 -13.95
C LEU A 70 13.99 -2.64 -13.89
N ASP A 71 13.30 -3.58 -14.52
CA ASP A 71 11.84 -3.66 -14.48
C ASP A 71 11.32 -3.90 -13.05
N GLN A 72 11.99 -4.74 -12.26
CA GLN A 72 11.64 -4.97 -10.86
C GLN A 72 11.86 -3.74 -9.98
N ILE A 73 12.93 -2.95 -10.20
CA ILE A 73 13.16 -1.68 -9.48
C ILE A 73 11.98 -0.74 -9.71
N PHE A 74 11.57 -0.54 -10.97
CA PHE A 74 10.39 0.27 -11.29
C PHE A 74 9.11 -0.30 -10.68
N LYS A 75 8.94 -1.63 -10.69
CA LYS A 75 7.76 -2.26 -10.10
C LYS A 75 7.69 -2.02 -8.59
N THR A 76 8.82 -2.07 -7.90
CA THR A 76 8.92 -1.74 -6.47
C THR A 76 8.55 -0.27 -6.21
N ILE A 77 9.04 0.68 -7.02
CA ILE A 77 8.64 2.10 -6.94
C ILE A 77 7.13 2.24 -7.18
N GLU A 78 6.60 1.63 -8.24
CA GLU A 78 5.19 1.68 -8.60
C GLU A 78 4.29 1.16 -7.47
N ARG A 79 4.58 -0.03 -6.93
CA ARG A 79 3.81 -0.58 -5.80
C ARG A 79 3.85 0.31 -4.58
N THR A 80 5.03 0.85 -4.27
CA THR A 80 5.21 1.74 -3.13
C THR A 80 4.37 3.00 -3.30
N MET A 81 4.46 3.67 -4.45
CA MET A 81 3.70 4.90 -4.71
C MET A 81 2.21 4.64 -4.78
N GLN A 82 1.78 3.53 -5.38
CA GLN A 82 0.39 3.17 -5.42
C GLN A 82 -0.18 2.93 -4.03
N PHE A 83 0.51 2.14 -3.19
CA PHE A 83 0.09 1.90 -1.82
C PHE A 83 -0.04 3.20 -1.03
N ILE A 84 0.99 4.06 -1.05
CA ILE A 84 0.97 5.35 -0.35
C ILE A 84 -0.15 6.25 -0.87
N SER A 85 -0.37 6.30 -2.19
CA SER A 85 -1.48 7.07 -2.76
C SER A 85 -2.84 6.58 -2.25
N TYR A 86 -3.02 5.28 -2.06
CA TYR A 86 -4.28 4.71 -1.58
C TYR A 86 -4.50 4.95 -0.10
N VAL A 87 -3.44 4.98 0.72
CA VAL A 87 -3.55 5.49 2.09
C VAL A 87 -4.07 6.92 2.08
N LEU A 88 -3.46 7.79 1.27
CA LEU A 88 -3.83 9.20 1.22
C LEU A 88 -5.26 9.41 0.70
N VAL A 89 -5.68 8.68 -0.33
CA VAL A 89 -7.07 8.74 -0.84
C VAL A 89 -8.05 8.26 0.22
N SER A 90 -7.77 7.15 0.89
CA SER A 90 -8.66 6.61 1.94
C SER A 90 -8.79 7.60 3.11
N GLN A 91 -7.68 8.20 3.54
CA GLN A 91 -7.72 9.23 4.57
C GLN A 91 -8.47 10.48 4.08
N CYS A 92 -8.23 10.93 2.84
CA CYS A 92 -8.89 12.12 2.29
C CYS A 92 -10.41 11.92 2.23
N TRP A 93 -10.87 10.72 1.88
CA TRP A 93 -12.28 10.35 1.91
C TRP A 93 -12.85 10.46 3.32
N GLU A 94 -12.21 9.87 4.33
CA GLU A 94 -12.66 9.95 5.72
C GLU A 94 -12.67 11.38 6.27
N GLU A 95 -11.62 12.16 6.00
CA GLU A 95 -11.53 13.56 6.42
C GLU A 95 -12.60 14.43 5.75
N LYS A 96 -12.93 14.15 4.47
CA LYS A 96 -14.04 14.82 3.78
C LYS A 96 -15.37 14.45 4.40
N ARG A 97 -15.59 13.17 4.72
CA ARG A 97 -16.84 12.66 5.30
C ARG A 97 -17.07 13.13 6.74
N LEU A 98 -16.04 13.09 7.57
CA LEU A 98 -16.14 13.35 9.01
C LEU A 98 -15.87 14.81 9.38
N ARG A 99 -14.95 15.48 8.68
CA ARG A 99 -14.49 16.83 9.03
C ARG A 99 -14.81 17.87 7.96
N SER A 100 -15.44 17.46 6.85
CA SER A 100 -15.85 18.35 5.76
C SER A 100 -14.69 19.19 5.22
N ILE A 101 -13.49 18.60 5.09
CA ILE A 101 -12.33 19.32 4.56
C ILE A 101 -12.65 19.94 3.18
N PRO A 102 -12.18 21.16 2.90
CA PRO A 102 -12.44 21.82 1.63
C PRO A 102 -11.63 21.15 0.51
N LEU A 103 -12.31 20.83 -0.59
CA LEU A 103 -11.70 20.30 -1.81
C LEU A 103 -11.90 21.34 -2.93
N SER A 104 -10.85 21.66 -3.68
CA SER A 104 -10.95 22.59 -4.79
C SER A 104 -11.65 21.93 -6.00
N GLY A 105 -12.33 22.73 -6.82
CA GLY A 105 -12.93 22.22 -8.07
C GLY A 105 -11.91 21.58 -9.00
N GLU A 106 -10.69 22.13 -9.08
CA GLU A 106 -9.59 21.54 -9.85
C GLU A 106 -9.20 20.14 -9.33
N PHE A 107 -9.14 19.95 -8.01
CA PHE A 107 -8.86 18.64 -7.43
C PHE A 107 -9.97 17.65 -7.80
N THR A 108 -11.22 18.02 -7.59
CA THR A 108 -12.40 17.20 -7.89
C THR A 108 -12.41 16.74 -9.36
N ASP A 109 -12.24 17.66 -10.30
CA ASP A 109 -12.26 17.36 -11.74
C ASP A 109 -11.11 16.42 -12.14
N GLN A 110 -9.90 16.66 -11.61
CA GLN A 110 -8.74 15.81 -11.92
C GLN A 110 -8.82 14.46 -11.21
N PHE A 111 -9.35 14.41 -9.99
CA PHE A 111 -9.47 13.20 -9.20
C PHE A 111 -10.35 12.18 -9.93
N GLN A 112 -11.53 12.60 -10.40
CA GLN A 112 -12.45 11.72 -11.13
C GLN A 112 -11.77 11.04 -12.32
N ARG A 113 -11.11 11.82 -13.18
CA ARG A 113 -10.41 11.29 -14.37
C ARG A 113 -9.26 10.35 -14.00
N ARG A 114 -8.53 10.65 -12.93
CA ARG A 114 -7.33 9.90 -12.52
C ARG A 114 -7.65 8.63 -11.74
N ILE A 115 -8.77 8.59 -11.02
CA ILE A 115 -9.19 7.40 -10.27
C ILE A 115 -9.89 6.38 -11.17
N GLU A 116 -10.61 6.81 -12.21
CA GLU A 116 -11.21 5.90 -13.20
C GLU A 116 -10.16 5.05 -13.91
N THR A 117 -8.98 5.61 -14.22
CA THR A 117 -7.84 4.84 -14.75
C THR A 117 -6.56 5.33 -14.11
N THR A 118 -6.03 4.56 -13.15
CA THR A 118 -4.80 4.93 -12.47
C THR A 118 -3.58 4.69 -13.37
N THR A 119 -2.73 5.70 -13.45
CA THR A 119 -1.46 5.67 -14.19
C THR A 119 -0.32 5.98 -13.22
N LEU A 120 0.93 5.79 -13.66
CA LEU A 120 2.11 6.13 -12.86
C LEU A 120 2.07 7.59 -12.38
N GLY A 121 1.73 8.52 -13.29
CA GLY A 121 1.56 9.93 -12.98
C GLY A 121 0.38 10.22 -12.04
N SER A 122 -0.67 9.37 -12.05
CA SER A 122 -1.78 9.51 -11.09
C SER A 122 -1.31 9.32 -9.65
N PHE A 123 -0.44 8.35 -9.36
CA PHE A 123 0.03 8.12 -7.99
C PHE A 123 0.84 9.30 -7.45
N SER A 124 1.82 9.80 -8.22
CA SER A 124 2.60 10.98 -7.80
C SER A 124 1.72 12.23 -7.64
N TRP A 125 0.73 12.41 -8.52
CA TRP A 125 -0.24 13.51 -8.40
C TRP A 125 -1.11 13.39 -7.16
N LEU A 126 -1.64 12.20 -6.86
CA LEU A 126 -2.47 11.95 -5.68
C LEU A 126 -1.68 12.24 -4.40
N ILE A 127 -0.44 11.73 -4.31
CA ILE A 127 0.42 11.96 -3.16
C ILE A 127 0.66 13.46 -2.94
N ARG A 128 1.11 14.16 -3.97
CA ARG A 128 1.46 15.58 -3.87
C ARG A 128 0.23 16.46 -3.56
N THR A 129 -0.89 16.19 -4.23
CA THR A 129 -2.09 17.02 -4.15
C THR A 129 -2.81 16.83 -2.82
N ILE A 130 -3.00 15.58 -2.37
CA ILE A 130 -3.70 15.31 -1.10
C ILE A 130 -2.87 15.81 0.09
N SER A 131 -1.55 15.61 0.11
CA SER A 131 -0.69 16.18 1.15
C SER A 131 -0.75 17.72 1.17
N GLY A 132 -0.89 18.35 0.00
CA GLY A 132 -1.12 19.79 -0.10
C GLY A 132 -2.45 20.23 0.52
N ILE A 133 -3.53 19.48 0.26
CA ILE A 133 -4.86 19.71 0.84
C ILE A 133 -4.80 19.61 2.37
N PHE A 134 -4.18 18.55 2.91
CA PHE A 134 -4.03 18.36 4.35
C PHE A 134 -3.24 19.49 5.00
N ARG A 135 -2.12 19.92 4.40
CA ARG A 135 -1.33 21.05 4.89
C ARG A 135 -2.14 22.35 4.88
N ALA A 136 -2.91 22.62 3.84
CA ALA A 136 -3.76 23.82 3.74
C ALA A 136 -4.92 23.79 4.75
N ALA A 137 -5.46 22.60 5.05
CA ALA A 137 -6.53 22.39 6.01
C ALA A 137 -6.05 22.23 7.47
N GLY A 138 -4.74 22.24 7.73
CA GLY A 138 -4.18 21.97 9.07
C GLY A 138 -4.49 20.56 9.58
N THR A 139 -4.68 19.60 8.67
CA THR A 139 -4.97 18.20 8.98
C THR A 139 -3.68 17.39 8.97
N HIS A 140 -3.44 16.60 10.01
CA HIS A 140 -2.31 15.68 10.09
C HIS A 140 -2.56 14.41 9.27
N HIS A 141 -1.51 13.85 8.68
CA HIS A 141 -1.60 12.51 8.07
C HIS A 141 -1.87 11.44 9.14
N PHE A 142 -2.60 10.38 8.77
CA PHE A 142 -2.86 9.23 9.64
C PHE A 142 -1.55 8.59 10.10
N MET A 143 -0.60 8.45 9.16
CA MET A 143 0.79 8.16 9.45
C MET A 143 1.54 9.48 9.63
N THR A 144 1.70 9.94 10.86
CA THR A 144 2.10 11.32 11.18
C THR A 144 3.47 11.70 10.62
N GLU A 145 4.38 10.74 10.44
CA GLU A 145 5.69 10.99 9.82
C GLU A 145 5.58 11.51 8.37
N MET A 146 4.47 11.27 7.69
CA MET A 146 4.21 11.82 6.36
C MET A 146 4.14 13.34 6.35
N ASP A 147 3.78 14.00 7.46
CA ASP A 147 3.74 15.46 7.55
C ASP A 147 5.11 16.09 7.25
N GLU A 148 6.18 15.43 7.72
CA GLU A 148 7.57 15.85 7.54
C GLU A 148 8.19 15.27 6.27
N VAL A 149 7.86 14.02 5.93
CA VAL A 149 8.48 13.30 4.81
C VAL A 149 7.93 13.76 3.45
N LEU A 150 6.63 14.05 3.33
CA LEU A 150 6.00 14.43 2.06
C LEU A 150 6.22 15.92 1.77
N ASP A 151 7.48 16.25 1.57
CA ASP A 151 7.98 17.59 1.31
C ASP A 151 8.44 17.77 -0.15
N LYS A 152 8.97 18.96 -0.46
CA LYS A 152 9.49 19.28 -1.79
C LYS A 152 10.62 18.34 -2.22
N LYS A 153 11.48 17.90 -1.29
CA LYS A 153 12.63 17.04 -1.60
C LYS A 153 12.15 15.64 -1.96
N PHE A 154 11.23 15.07 -1.18
CA PHE A 154 10.64 13.77 -1.50
C PHE A 154 9.91 13.81 -2.85
N PHE A 155 9.17 14.88 -3.13
CA PHE A 155 8.51 15.05 -4.42
C PHE A 155 9.48 15.12 -5.60
N GLN A 156 10.65 15.74 -5.43
CA GLN A 156 11.70 15.76 -6.45
C GLN A 156 12.32 14.37 -6.68
N LEU A 157 12.43 13.54 -5.63
CA LEU A 157 12.84 12.14 -5.76
C LEU A 157 11.85 11.32 -6.60
N LEU A 158 10.59 11.77 -6.74
CA LEU A 158 9.57 11.11 -7.54
C LEU A 158 9.37 11.71 -8.94
N ASP A 159 10.09 12.75 -9.33
CA ASP A 159 9.84 13.38 -10.64
C ASP A 159 10.43 12.54 -11.81
N PHE A 160 11.43 11.69 -11.55
CA PHE A 160 12.11 10.92 -12.60
C PHE A 160 11.34 9.68 -13.05
N TRP A 161 10.69 8.95 -12.14
CA TRP A 161 10.35 7.55 -12.40
C TRP A 161 9.27 7.36 -13.45
N ALA A 162 8.25 8.23 -13.49
CA ALA A 162 7.15 8.10 -14.45
C ALA A 162 7.60 8.39 -15.91
N PRO A 163 8.31 9.51 -16.20
CA PRO A 163 8.92 9.71 -17.52
C PRO A 163 9.85 8.56 -17.92
N GLU A 164 10.80 8.19 -17.06
CA GLU A 164 11.78 7.14 -17.36
C GLU A 164 11.09 5.79 -17.61
N ARG A 165 10.07 5.43 -16.82
CA ARG A 165 9.33 4.19 -17.01
C ARG A 165 8.56 4.18 -18.33
N ASN A 166 7.99 5.31 -18.73
CA ASN A 166 7.27 5.42 -20.00
C ASN A 166 8.22 5.31 -21.19
N ASP A 167 9.38 5.96 -21.12
CA ASP A 167 10.41 5.89 -22.16
C ASP A 167 10.92 4.44 -22.31
N ILE A 168 11.33 3.84 -21.20
CA ILE A 168 11.88 2.47 -21.13
C ILE A 168 10.83 1.42 -21.54
N GLY A 169 9.55 1.68 -21.29
CA GLY A 169 8.43 0.82 -21.69
C GLY A 169 8.04 0.97 -23.16
N HIS A 170 8.53 2.00 -23.85
CA HIS A 170 8.24 2.20 -25.27
C HIS A 170 9.05 1.20 -26.10
N TYR A 171 8.38 0.32 -26.83
CA TYR A 171 8.96 -0.78 -27.63
C TYR A 171 9.99 -0.37 -28.69
N GLN A 172 10.13 0.94 -28.95
CA GLN A 172 11.10 1.49 -29.89
C GLN A 172 12.45 1.81 -29.23
N ILE A 173 12.53 1.84 -27.89
CA ILE A 173 13.75 2.10 -27.15
C ILE A 173 14.44 0.77 -26.84
N ASN A 174 15.37 0.38 -27.70
CA ASN A 174 16.30 -0.71 -27.43
C ASN A 174 17.50 -0.15 -26.66
N LEU A 175 17.61 -0.50 -25.39
CA LEU A 175 18.75 -0.16 -24.56
C LEU A 175 19.86 -1.18 -24.76
N THR A 176 21.10 -0.70 -24.84
CA THR A 176 22.28 -1.54 -24.72
C THR A 176 22.40 -2.09 -23.31
N GLN A 177 23.13 -3.20 -23.15
CA GLN A 177 23.36 -3.79 -21.83
C GLN A 177 24.05 -2.79 -20.88
N ASP A 178 25.05 -2.04 -21.35
CA ASP A 178 25.76 -1.04 -20.56
C ASP A 178 24.82 0.08 -20.04
N GLU A 179 23.86 0.53 -20.86
CA GLU A 179 22.86 1.51 -20.44
C GLU A 179 21.90 0.95 -19.39
N VAL A 180 21.49 -0.32 -19.53
CA VAL A 180 20.66 -1.02 -18.55
C VAL A 180 21.40 -1.16 -17.22
N GLU A 181 22.68 -1.51 -17.25
CA GLU A 181 23.50 -1.67 -16.04
C GLU A 181 23.66 -0.35 -15.30
N LYS A 182 23.99 0.73 -16.02
CA LYS A 182 24.11 2.07 -15.45
C LYS A 182 22.79 2.52 -14.79
N ARG A 183 21.66 2.29 -15.45
CA ARG A 183 20.34 2.64 -14.91
C ARG A 183 19.92 1.77 -13.73
N CYS A 184 20.27 0.49 -13.71
CA CYS A 184 20.05 -0.37 -12.55
C CYS A 184 20.70 0.24 -11.31
N VAL A 185 21.98 0.62 -11.40
CA VAL A 185 22.72 1.23 -10.28
C VAL A 185 22.08 2.56 -9.86
N GLU A 186 21.84 3.47 -10.81
CA GLU A 186 21.27 4.79 -10.52
C GLU A 186 19.88 4.70 -9.90
N TYR A 187 18.99 3.87 -10.45
CA TYR A 187 17.61 3.80 -9.99
C TYR A 187 17.45 2.96 -8.73
N GLU A 188 18.36 2.02 -8.48
CA GLU A 188 18.45 1.33 -7.18
C GLU A 188 18.83 2.30 -6.06
N GLU A 189 19.77 3.21 -6.31
CA GLU A 189 20.11 4.27 -5.36
C GLU A 189 18.90 5.18 -5.08
N LYS A 190 18.17 5.60 -6.12
CA LYS A 190 16.94 6.38 -5.97
C LYS A 190 15.86 5.62 -5.20
N LEU A 191 15.65 4.33 -5.51
CA LEU A 191 14.71 3.48 -4.78
C LEU A 191 15.13 3.35 -3.30
N SER A 192 16.42 3.19 -3.01
CA SER A 192 16.94 3.15 -1.65
C SER A 192 16.58 4.43 -0.89
N HIS A 193 16.82 5.60 -1.49
CA HIS A 193 16.45 6.89 -0.90
C HIS A 193 14.94 7.02 -0.69
N ILE A 194 14.11 6.59 -1.63
CA ILE A 194 12.65 6.59 -1.47
C ILE A 194 12.25 5.72 -0.25
N LEU A 195 12.78 4.50 -0.15
CA LEU A 195 12.43 3.60 0.95
C LEU A 195 12.97 4.05 2.31
N GLN A 196 14.14 4.67 2.36
CA GLN A 196 14.68 5.30 3.57
C GLN A 196 13.70 6.32 4.16
N HIS A 197 13.15 7.21 3.31
CA HIS A 197 12.14 8.19 3.72
C HIS A 197 10.85 7.54 4.21
N LEU A 198 10.54 6.34 3.72
CA LEU A 198 9.33 5.58 4.05
C LEU A 198 9.54 4.51 5.13
N THR A 199 10.70 4.46 5.78
CA THR A 199 10.99 3.45 6.83
C THR A 199 10.05 3.53 8.03
N PHE A 200 9.40 4.68 8.25
CA PHE A 200 8.36 4.84 9.27
C PHE A 200 7.19 3.88 9.08
N LEU A 201 6.93 3.39 7.86
CA LEU A 201 5.91 2.37 7.58
C LEU A 201 6.07 1.12 8.46
N SER A 202 7.29 0.84 8.91
CA SER A 202 7.57 -0.28 9.83
C SER A 202 6.91 -0.16 11.20
N LYS A 203 6.46 1.05 11.59
CA LYS A 203 5.71 1.30 12.83
C LYS A 203 4.24 0.90 12.71
N TYR A 204 3.71 0.85 11.49
CA TYR A 204 2.32 0.54 11.20
C TYR A 204 2.15 -0.93 10.80
N LYS A 205 0.94 -1.44 10.99
CA LYS A 205 0.58 -2.82 10.66
C LYS A 205 -0.51 -2.82 9.61
N LEU A 206 -0.26 -3.48 8.49
CA LEU A 206 -1.29 -3.77 7.51
C LEU A 206 -1.98 -5.06 7.96
N VAL A 207 -3.29 -5.03 8.09
CA VAL A 207 -4.06 -6.18 8.58
C VAL A 207 -5.27 -6.43 7.70
N THR A 208 -5.76 -7.66 7.70
CA THR A 208 -7.08 -7.98 7.17
C THR A 208 -7.99 -8.37 8.32
N THR A 209 -9.15 -7.72 8.40
CA THR A 209 -10.24 -8.15 9.28
C THR A 209 -11.15 -9.06 8.48
N ARG A 210 -11.13 -10.36 8.79
CA ARG A 210 -11.99 -11.35 8.10
C ARG A 210 -13.44 -11.17 8.49
N GLU A 211 -13.69 -11.20 9.80
CA GLU A 211 -15.01 -11.07 10.38
C GLU A 211 -14.94 -10.51 11.80
N ILE A 212 -16.06 -9.99 12.27
CA ILE A 212 -16.26 -9.52 13.64
C ILE A 212 -17.49 -10.20 14.21
N MET A 213 -17.29 -11.05 15.22
CA MET A 213 -18.38 -11.72 15.92
C MET A 213 -18.83 -10.91 17.14
N VAL A 214 -20.14 -10.68 17.25
CA VAL A 214 -20.73 -10.04 18.44
C VAL A 214 -20.98 -11.07 19.53
N ARG A 215 -20.32 -10.91 20.68
CA ARG A 215 -20.56 -11.70 21.89
C ARG A 215 -21.38 -10.89 22.89
N LYS A 216 -22.65 -11.25 23.05
CA LYS A 216 -23.57 -10.62 24.03
C LYS A 216 -24.16 -11.64 24.97
N ALA A 217 -23.54 -11.82 26.14
CA ALA A 217 -24.11 -12.64 27.21
C ALA A 217 -25.23 -11.89 27.95
N LYS A 218 -26.16 -12.64 28.55
CA LYS A 218 -27.24 -12.09 29.38
C LYS A 218 -26.64 -11.21 30.48
N HIS A 219 -27.13 -9.97 30.60
CA HIS A 219 -26.68 -8.95 31.58
C HIS A 219 -25.20 -8.50 31.48
N LYS A 220 -24.49 -8.79 30.39
CA LYS A 220 -23.15 -8.24 30.13
C LYS A 220 -23.16 -7.27 28.96
N GLU A 221 -22.20 -6.36 28.87
CA GLU A 221 -22.02 -5.52 27.68
C GLU A 221 -21.65 -6.36 26.44
N ALA A 222 -21.87 -5.80 25.25
CA ALA A 222 -21.43 -6.44 24.02
C ALA A 222 -19.90 -6.41 23.95
N ALA A 223 -19.30 -7.53 23.58
CA ALA A 223 -17.90 -7.60 23.18
C ALA A 223 -17.82 -7.99 21.70
N PHE A 224 -16.81 -7.48 21.00
CA PHE A 224 -16.58 -7.75 19.60
C PHE A 224 -15.32 -8.60 19.48
N GLN A 225 -15.44 -9.79 18.92
CA GLN A 225 -14.31 -10.67 18.65
C GLN A 225 -13.90 -10.51 17.20
N HIS A 226 -12.70 -9.99 16.97
CA HIS A 226 -12.17 -9.74 15.64
C HIS A 226 -11.24 -10.86 15.23
N HIS A 227 -11.42 -11.35 14.01
CA HIS A 227 -10.55 -12.33 13.39
C HIS A 227 -9.65 -11.60 12.40
N MET A 228 -8.40 -11.35 12.80
CA MET A 228 -7.47 -10.54 12.02
C MET A 228 -6.23 -11.32 11.59
N ASP A 229 -5.74 -11.01 10.40
CA ASP A 229 -4.45 -11.49 9.89
C ASP A 229 -3.47 -10.34 9.72
N LEU A 230 -2.23 -10.52 10.18
CA LEU A 230 -1.16 -9.54 9.97
C LEU A 230 -0.54 -9.68 8.58
N LEU A 231 -0.73 -8.70 7.70
CA LEU A 231 -0.22 -8.63 6.33
C LEU A 231 1.18 -7.97 6.23
N ASN A 232 2.09 -8.34 7.11
CA ASN A 232 3.50 -7.90 7.11
C ASN A 232 4.46 -9.12 7.16
N SER A 233 4.02 -10.28 6.71
CA SER A 233 4.77 -11.55 6.76
C SER A 233 5.70 -11.72 5.55
N SER A 234 6.77 -12.51 5.67
CA SER A 234 7.54 -13.03 4.52
C SER A 234 6.83 -14.20 3.84
N ASP A 235 5.99 -14.88 4.60
CA ASP A 235 5.34 -16.14 4.26
C ASP A 235 3.88 -15.84 3.93
N SER A 236 3.36 -16.46 2.86
CA SER A 236 1.97 -16.33 2.43
C SER A 236 0.97 -16.90 3.45
N ASP A 237 1.47 -17.60 4.48
CA ASP A 237 0.72 -18.07 5.65
C ASP A 237 0.70 -16.97 6.73
N PHE A 238 -0.36 -16.17 6.73
CA PHE A 238 -0.53 -15.12 7.74
C PHE A 238 -0.89 -15.71 9.10
N LYS A 239 -0.31 -15.13 10.16
CA LYS A 239 -0.67 -15.49 11.53
C LYS A 239 -2.02 -14.87 11.87
N ALA A 240 -3.05 -15.71 11.88
CA ALA A 240 -4.36 -15.33 12.37
C ALA A 240 -4.31 -15.10 13.88
N THR A 241 -4.86 -13.98 14.32
CA THR A 241 -5.04 -13.66 15.73
C THR A 241 -6.50 -13.35 15.99
N GLU A 242 -7.05 -13.99 17.00
CA GLU A 242 -8.37 -13.66 17.53
C GLU A 242 -8.18 -12.74 18.73
N ILE A 243 -8.71 -11.53 18.63
CA ILE A 243 -8.60 -10.56 19.71
C ILE A 243 -9.99 -10.00 19.99
N SER A 244 -10.33 -9.88 21.28
CA SER A 244 -11.61 -9.34 21.73
C SER A 244 -11.44 -7.90 22.15
N TYR A 245 -12.28 -7.03 21.60
CA TYR A 245 -12.28 -5.60 21.86
C TYR A 245 -13.66 -5.09 22.26
N HIS A 246 -13.69 -3.92 22.90
CA HIS A 246 -14.93 -3.23 23.25
C HIS A 246 -15.52 -2.41 22.08
N GLN A 247 -14.72 -2.14 21.05
CA GLN A 247 -15.10 -1.39 19.86
C GLN A 247 -15.04 -2.29 18.62
N PHE A 248 -15.92 -2.07 17.64
CA PHE A 248 -15.86 -2.77 16.36
C PHE A 248 -14.98 -2.00 15.36
N ALA A 249 -14.34 -2.73 14.46
CA ALA A 249 -13.65 -2.19 13.29
C ALA A 249 -14.51 -2.50 12.04
N ASP A 250 -13.97 -2.25 10.85
CA ASP A 250 -14.64 -2.64 9.61
C ASP A 250 -14.38 -4.11 9.28
N SER A 251 -15.43 -4.82 8.84
CA SER A 251 -15.35 -6.24 8.42
C SER A 251 -15.00 -6.37 6.94
N ASN A 252 -14.41 -7.50 6.54
CA ASN A 252 -13.95 -7.75 5.17
C ASN A 252 -13.06 -6.63 4.60
N ALA A 253 -12.23 -6.05 5.47
CA ALA A 253 -11.49 -4.84 5.16
C ALA A 253 -10.00 -5.01 5.39
N VAL A 254 -9.20 -4.37 4.53
CA VAL A 254 -7.77 -4.19 4.76
C VAL A 254 -7.55 -2.90 5.51
N LEU A 255 -6.94 -2.97 6.70
CA LEU A 255 -6.73 -1.82 7.56
C LEU A 255 -5.23 -1.53 7.74
N ILE A 256 -4.87 -0.25 7.85
CA ILE A 256 -3.59 0.16 8.45
C ILE A 256 -3.85 0.53 9.89
N MET A 257 -3.12 -0.08 10.82
CA MET A 257 -3.24 0.17 12.25
C MET A 257 -1.93 0.72 12.81
N LYS A 258 -2.04 1.64 13.78
CA LYS A 258 -0.88 2.11 14.57
C LYS A 258 -0.46 1.10 15.63
N ASP A 259 -1.43 0.50 16.30
CA ASP A 259 -1.21 -0.59 17.26
C ASP A 259 -2.09 -1.78 16.88
N PHE A 260 -1.49 -2.97 16.93
CA PHE A 260 -2.19 -4.23 16.72
C PHE A 260 -2.88 -4.73 18.00
N LYS A 261 -2.51 -4.18 19.16
CA LYS A 261 -3.10 -4.54 20.45
C LYS A 261 -4.41 -3.83 20.74
N GLU A 262 -4.67 -2.69 20.11
CA GLU A 262 -5.91 -1.92 20.28
C GLU A 262 -6.38 -1.39 18.90
N PRO A 263 -7.56 -1.79 18.40
CA PRO A 263 -8.05 -1.40 17.08
C PRO A 263 -8.82 -0.08 17.15
N ASN A 264 -8.34 0.85 17.96
CA ASN A 264 -8.95 2.18 18.12
C ASN A 264 -8.43 3.17 17.07
N GLU A 265 -7.20 2.97 16.57
CA GLU A 265 -6.58 3.84 15.58
C GLU A 265 -6.22 3.05 14.31
N PHE A 266 -7.18 3.00 13.39
CA PHE A 266 -7.03 2.39 12.08
C PHE A 266 -7.51 3.27 10.94
N LEU A 267 -7.03 2.97 9.74
CA LEU A 267 -7.52 3.50 8.47
C LEU A 267 -7.92 2.34 7.57
N ASN A 268 -9.17 2.32 7.12
CA ASN A 268 -9.67 1.34 6.17
C ASN A 268 -9.21 1.71 4.75
N LEU A 269 -8.59 0.75 4.04
CA LEU A 269 -8.10 0.94 2.66
C LEU A 269 -9.05 0.38 1.60
N SER A 270 -10.15 -0.22 2.00
CA SER A 270 -11.19 -0.68 1.09
C SER A 270 -11.87 0.54 0.45
N PRO A 271 -12.18 0.52 -0.85
CA PRO A 271 -12.07 -0.61 -1.78
C PRO A 271 -10.76 -0.61 -2.59
N LEU A 272 -9.79 0.24 -2.26
CA LEU A 272 -8.56 0.44 -3.04
C LEU A 272 -7.51 -0.66 -2.80
N VAL A 273 -7.49 -1.23 -1.60
CA VAL A 273 -6.71 -2.43 -1.26
C VAL A 273 -7.65 -3.44 -0.64
N ILE A 274 -7.70 -4.64 -1.19
CA ILE A 274 -8.60 -5.71 -0.73
C ILE A 274 -7.83 -7.01 -0.50
N ASP A 275 -8.36 -7.85 0.38
CA ASP A 275 -7.89 -9.22 0.58
C ASP A 275 -8.97 -10.20 0.16
N THR A 276 -8.61 -11.14 -0.70
CA THR A 276 -9.50 -12.20 -1.18
C THR A 276 -9.38 -13.49 -0.37
N ARG A 277 -8.42 -13.57 0.56
CA ARG A 277 -8.21 -14.75 1.43
C ARG A 277 -9.41 -15.13 2.28
N PRO A 278 -10.19 -14.20 2.84
CA PRO A 278 -11.39 -14.54 3.61
C PRO A 278 -12.48 -15.25 2.80
N GLU A 279 -12.51 -15.08 1.47
CA GLU A 279 -13.58 -15.63 0.61
C GLU A 279 -13.69 -17.17 0.69
N VAL A 280 -14.88 -17.73 0.81
CA VAL A 280 -15.05 -19.18 0.76
C VAL A 280 -15.15 -19.64 -0.71
N ILE A 281 -14.24 -20.52 -1.14
CA ILE A 281 -14.23 -21.12 -2.48
C ILE A 281 -14.86 -22.52 -2.40
N ASP A 282 -16.18 -22.58 -2.35
CA ASP A 282 -17.00 -23.80 -2.26
C ASP A 282 -17.83 -24.06 -3.53
N GLN A 283 -17.92 -23.08 -4.44
CA GLN A 283 -18.66 -23.17 -5.69
C GLN A 283 -17.72 -23.18 -6.90
N LYS A 284 -18.06 -23.98 -7.92
CA LYS A 284 -17.27 -24.07 -9.17
C LYS A 284 -17.02 -22.72 -9.83
N SER A 285 -17.99 -21.81 -9.74
CA SER A 285 -17.90 -20.44 -10.27
C SER A 285 -16.78 -19.62 -9.65
N LYS A 286 -16.31 -19.99 -8.44
CA LYS A 286 -15.24 -19.32 -7.70
C LYS A 286 -13.87 -19.99 -7.85
N PHE A 287 -13.75 -21.11 -8.56
CA PHE A 287 -12.48 -21.85 -8.68
C PHE A 287 -11.39 -21.06 -9.41
N MET A 288 -11.77 -20.04 -10.17
CA MET A 288 -10.83 -19.14 -10.86
C MET A 288 -10.33 -18.00 -9.95
N LEU A 289 -10.95 -17.79 -8.78
CA LEU A 289 -10.48 -16.81 -7.82
C LEU A 289 -9.11 -17.22 -7.27
N LYS A 290 -8.23 -16.24 -7.12
CA LYS A 290 -6.91 -16.41 -6.52
C LYS A 290 -6.88 -15.71 -5.18
N LYS A 291 -6.17 -16.31 -4.23
CA LYS A 291 -6.01 -15.86 -2.85
C LYS A 291 -4.81 -14.94 -2.77
N ASP A 292 -5.05 -13.63 -2.65
CA ASP A 292 -4.02 -12.60 -2.65
C ASP A 292 -4.54 -11.28 -2.07
N ILE A 293 -3.62 -10.36 -1.78
CA ILE A 293 -3.90 -8.93 -1.68
C ILE A 293 -3.95 -8.34 -3.08
N PHE A 294 -4.97 -7.55 -3.32
CA PHE A 294 -5.23 -6.91 -4.59
C PHE A 294 -5.27 -5.39 -4.41
N LEU A 295 -4.63 -4.67 -5.33
CA LEU A 295 -4.68 -3.22 -5.39
C LEU A 295 -5.52 -2.80 -6.58
N PHE A 296 -6.40 -1.82 -6.39
CA PHE A 296 -7.23 -1.26 -7.44
C PHE A 296 -6.38 -0.78 -8.62
N THR A 297 -6.94 -0.69 -9.82
CA THR A 297 -6.20 -0.22 -11.01
C THR A 297 -7.04 0.71 -11.86
N LYS A 298 -8.29 0.33 -12.11
CA LYS A 298 -9.22 1.12 -12.92
C LYS A 298 -10.65 0.72 -12.63
N PHE A 299 -11.54 1.65 -12.87
CA PHE A 299 -12.98 1.44 -12.93
C PHE A 299 -13.41 1.55 -14.38
N GLN A 300 -13.92 0.45 -14.96
CA GLN A 300 -14.30 0.42 -16.37
C GLN A 300 -15.51 -0.50 -16.57
N ASN A 301 -16.48 -0.07 -17.37
CA ASN A 301 -17.69 -0.84 -17.67
C ASN A 301 -18.45 -1.28 -16.40
N GLU A 302 -18.60 -0.37 -15.43
CA GLU A 302 -19.23 -0.65 -14.13
C GLU A 302 -18.54 -1.79 -13.34
N ARG A 303 -17.23 -1.95 -13.51
CA ARG A 303 -16.44 -2.96 -12.81
C ARG A 303 -15.16 -2.39 -12.24
N LEU A 304 -14.83 -2.86 -11.03
CA LEU A 304 -13.56 -2.62 -10.38
C LEU A 304 -12.53 -3.63 -10.88
N HIS A 305 -11.41 -3.12 -11.36
CA HIS A 305 -10.29 -3.94 -11.77
C HIS A 305 -9.16 -3.82 -10.76
N TYR A 306 -8.54 -4.96 -10.47
CA TYR A 306 -7.45 -5.07 -9.52
C TYR A 306 -6.24 -5.78 -10.12
N ILE A 307 -5.08 -5.54 -9.51
CA ILE A 307 -3.85 -6.30 -9.73
C ILE A 307 -3.43 -6.98 -8.44
N GLY A 308 -3.11 -8.27 -8.52
CA GLY A 308 -2.59 -9.02 -7.37
C GLY A 308 -1.17 -8.60 -7.03
N THR A 309 -0.80 -8.75 -5.75
CA THR A 309 0.58 -8.56 -5.32
C THR A 309 1.45 -9.75 -5.72
N GLU A 310 0.97 -10.97 -5.51
CA GLU A 310 1.62 -12.22 -5.92
C GLU A 310 1.07 -12.75 -7.25
N VAL A 311 -0.24 -12.60 -7.47
CA VAL A 311 -0.94 -13.09 -8.66
C VAL A 311 -0.66 -12.19 -9.86
N THR A 312 -0.01 -12.75 -10.87
CA THR A 312 0.37 -12.04 -12.11
C THR A 312 -0.69 -12.12 -13.21
N GLU A 313 -1.61 -13.08 -13.12
CA GLU A 313 -2.72 -13.26 -14.06
C GLU A 313 -3.83 -12.23 -13.82
N LYS A 314 -4.57 -11.89 -14.87
CA LYS A 314 -5.79 -11.09 -14.73
C LYS A 314 -6.89 -11.97 -14.15
N VAL A 315 -7.39 -11.60 -12.97
CA VAL A 315 -8.47 -12.31 -12.28
C VAL A 315 -9.73 -11.46 -12.31
N ASP A 316 -10.87 -12.08 -12.65
CA ASP A 316 -12.18 -11.46 -12.47
C ASP A 316 -12.64 -11.67 -11.02
N LEU A 317 -12.72 -10.58 -10.26
CA LEU A 317 -13.09 -10.57 -8.85
C LEU A 317 -14.58 -10.29 -8.62
N THR A 318 -15.39 -10.20 -9.68
CA THR A 318 -16.86 -9.98 -9.57
C THR A 318 -17.59 -11.12 -8.84
N MET A 319 -16.94 -12.27 -8.68
CA MET A 319 -17.48 -13.45 -8.00
C MET A 319 -17.21 -13.47 -6.49
N LEU A 320 -16.52 -12.46 -5.93
CA LEU A 320 -16.35 -12.31 -4.48
C LEU A 320 -17.70 -12.03 -3.82
N SER A 321 -17.94 -12.64 -2.67
CA SER A 321 -19.19 -12.47 -1.90
C SER A 321 -19.45 -11.03 -1.48
N PHE A 322 -18.38 -10.28 -1.18
CA PHE A 322 -18.40 -8.87 -0.78
C PHE A 322 -18.13 -7.91 -1.95
N TYR A 323 -18.12 -8.37 -3.21
CA TYR A 323 -17.92 -7.50 -4.37
C TYR A 323 -18.96 -6.36 -4.49
N PRO A 324 -20.26 -6.56 -4.21
CA PRO A 324 -21.24 -5.47 -4.21
C PRO A 324 -20.86 -4.35 -3.24
N ASP A 325 -20.39 -4.70 -2.04
CA ASP A 325 -19.98 -3.71 -1.03
C ASP A 325 -18.76 -2.90 -1.52
N LEU A 326 -17.82 -3.53 -2.23
CA LEU A 326 -16.67 -2.82 -2.83
C LEU A 326 -17.12 -1.80 -3.87
N MET A 327 -18.10 -2.17 -4.70
CA MET A 327 -18.68 -1.28 -5.72
C MET A 327 -19.36 -0.07 -5.09
N ASP A 328 -20.14 -0.30 -4.03
CA ASP A 328 -20.85 0.77 -3.31
C ASP A 328 -19.87 1.70 -2.61
N GLN A 329 -18.87 1.16 -1.90
CA GLN A 329 -17.80 1.94 -1.30
C GLN A 329 -17.03 2.77 -2.33
N PHE A 330 -16.73 2.22 -3.51
CA PHE A 330 -15.98 2.96 -4.53
C PHE A 330 -16.79 4.13 -5.09
N ARG A 331 -18.09 3.91 -5.32
CA ARG A 331 -19.02 4.95 -5.76
C ARG A 331 -19.20 6.01 -4.70
N GLU A 332 -19.36 5.63 -3.43
CA GLU A 332 -19.44 6.57 -2.31
C GLU A 332 -18.18 7.41 -2.20
N MET A 333 -16.99 6.78 -2.22
CA MET A 333 -15.71 7.49 -2.19
C MET A 333 -15.60 8.48 -3.35
N THR A 334 -15.91 8.03 -4.57
CA THR A 334 -15.84 8.88 -5.76
C THR A 334 -16.79 10.06 -5.64
N ASN A 335 -18.07 9.83 -5.33
CA ASN A 335 -19.08 10.88 -5.17
C ASN A 335 -18.71 11.87 -4.06
N THR A 336 -18.16 11.38 -2.95
CA THR A 336 -17.73 12.20 -1.81
C THR A 336 -16.58 13.14 -2.19
N LEU A 337 -15.60 12.63 -2.93
CA LEU A 337 -14.41 13.39 -3.33
C LEU A 337 -14.65 14.26 -4.56
N THR A 338 -15.74 14.03 -5.30
CA THR A 338 -16.14 14.83 -6.47
C THR A 338 -17.35 15.74 -6.23
N ASN A 339 -17.91 15.76 -5.01
CA ASN A 339 -19.13 16.50 -4.65
C ASN A 339 -20.32 16.25 -5.60
N LEU A 340 -20.40 15.09 -6.25
CA LEU A 340 -21.52 14.75 -7.15
C LEU A 340 -22.87 14.60 -6.41
N SER A 341 -22.84 14.55 -5.08
CA SER A 341 -24.02 14.47 -4.21
C SER A 341 -24.69 15.81 -3.86
N ASP A 342 -24.07 16.96 -4.15
CA ASP A 342 -24.64 18.28 -3.81
C ASP A 342 -25.56 18.87 -4.90
N VAL A 343 -25.73 18.18 -6.04
CA VAL A 343 -26.49 18.71 -7.19
C VAL A 343 -27.97 18.26 -7.20
N HIS A 344 -28.41 17.39 -6.29
CA HIS A 344 -29.80 16.88 -6.29
C HIS A 344 -30.62 17.24 -5.04
N SER A 345 -30.08 18.02 -4.10
CA SER A 345 -30.79 18.46 -2.88
C SER A 345 -31.37 19.88 -2.96
N HIS A 346 -31.28 20.56 -4.11
CA HIS A 346 -31.86 21.90 -4.33
C HIS A 346 -32.89 22.00 -5.47
N ALA A 347 -33.42 20.86 -5.93
CA ALA A 347 -34.51 20.83 -6.91
C ALA A 347 -35.65 19.92 -6.45
N THR A 348 -36.35 20.32 -5.39
CA THR A 348 -37.82 20.14 -5.23
C THR A 348 -38.33 21.03 -4.11
#